data_AF-A0A1N7SHX5-F1
#
_entry.id   AF-A0A1N7SHX5-F1
#
_cell.length_a   1.000
_cell.length_b   1.000
_cell.length_c   1.000
_cell.angle_alpha   90.00
_cell.angle_beta   90.00
_cell.angle_gamma   90.00
#
_symmetry.space_group_name_H-M   'P 1'
#
loop_
_entity.id
_entity.type
_entity.pdbx_description
1 polymer ?
#
loop_
_entity_poly.entity_id
_entity_poly.type
_entity_poly.pdbx_seq_one_letter_code
_entity_poly.pdbx_strand_id
1 'polypeptide(L)'
;MNTHCACFVRPALAAICVASLATLAACGGNACIGLNGCGGANVTPTIAISGTAATGRALASATVGLSCVQGSGSTLSDGGGHYTIAFNATPPCILTVTSGGTSLHSLAFAGGTFNLTPETELMLVYIASQLGTNESALIAGFPTNAQFQQVLANPADVQAAQSVVVTNLQQHYAVTLTAPAFLTTSFTVGQAGVDSDLGALAAAGAIDANGMPDQAAVSLLSAAGRAHPLTATSVPLSGTGSTGSNSAMM
;
A
#
# COMPACT_ATOMS: atom_id res chain seq x y z
N MET A 1 -28.90 -41.90 69.17
CA MET A 1 -30.37 -42.00 69.09
C MET A 1 -30.96 -40.61 69.29
N ASN A 2 -32.03 -40.33 68.54
CA ASN A 2 -32.96 -39.19 68.64
C ASN A 2 -32.74 -38.03 67.65
N THR A 3 -33.31 -38.23 66.47
CA THR A 3 -34.02 -37.24 65.65
C THR A 3 -35.15 -36.55 66.41
N HIS A 4 -35.28 -35.22 66.26
CA HIS A 4 -36.48 -34.35 66.34
C HIS A 4 -35.99 -32.93 65.95
N CYS A 5 -36.66 -32.01 65.25
CA CYS A 5 -38.06 -31.79 64.88
C CYS A 5 -38.10 -30.85 63.65
N ALA A 6 -39.19 -30.92 62.88
CA ALA A 6 -39.51 -30.06 61.75
C ALA A 6 -40.49 -28.92 62.13
N CYS A 7 -40.47 -27.82 61.34
CA CYS A 7 -41.59 -26.96 60.86
C CYS A 7 -41.11 -25.49 60.68
N PHE A 8 -41.00 -24.97 59.45
CA PHE A 8 -42.02 -24.24 58.65
C PHE A 8 -42.38 -22.84 59.20
N VAL A 9 -42.08 -21.74 58.45
CA VAL A 9 -43.03 -20.83 57.73
C VAL A 9 -42.23 -19.90 56.76
N ARG A 10 -42.74 -19.67 55.54
CA ARG A 10 -42.32 -18.65 54.51
C ARG A 10 -43.02 -17.30 54.81
N PRO A 11 -43.14 -16.26 53.93
CA PRO A 11 -42.39 -15.78 52.74
C PRO A 11 -42.11 -14.24 52.77
N ALA A 12 -41.25 -13.72 51.88
CA ALA A 12 -41.36 -12.38 51.22
C ALA A 12 -40.12 -12.20 50.30
N LEU A 13 -40.25 -12.44 48.99
CA LEU A 13 -40.42 -11.40 47.96
C LEU A 13 -39.36 -10.29 48.02
N ALA A 14 -38.27 -10.49 47.29
CA ALA A 14 -37.53 -9.40 46.65
C ALA A 14 -36.94 -9.94 45.34
N ALA A 15 -37.69 -9.74 44.25
CA ALA A 15 -37.15 -9.74 42.90
C ALA A 15 -36.32 -8.45 42.72
N ILE A 16 -35.18 -8.50 42.04
CA ILE A 16 -34.66 -7.46 41.13
C ILE A 16 -33.52 -8.04 40.28
N CYS A 17 -33.83 -8.14 38.98
CA CYS A 17 -33.04 -7.93 37.77
C CYS A 17 -31.63 -8.53 37.60
N VAL A 18 -31.58 -9.53 36.72
CA VAL A 18 -30.44 -9.89 35.87
C VAL A 18 -30.29 -8.86 34.74
N ALA A 19 -29.10 -8.28 34.58
CA ALA A 19 -28.64 -7.68 33.33
C ALA A 19 -27.10 -7.59 33.34
N SER A 20 -26.44 -8.73 33.06
CA SER A 20 -24.99 -8.78 32.84
C SER A 20 -24.69 -8.41 31.39
N LEU A 21 -24.41 -7.14 31.11
CA LEU A 21 -23.72 -6.72 29.88
C LEU A 21 -22.31 -6.29 30.26
N ALA A 22 -21.34 -7.21 30.11
CA ALA A 22 -19.94 -6.86 30.03
C ALA A 22 -19.57 -6.83 28.54
N THR A 23 -19.63 -5.63 27.96
CA THR A 23 -19.07 -5.36 26.64
C THR A 23 -17.54 -5.39 26.73
N LEU A 24 -16.95 -6.24 25.89
CA LEU A 24 -15.52 -6.34 25.69
C LEU A 24 -15.05 -5.11 24.87
N ALA A 25 -14.85 -3.97 25.54
CA ALA A 25 -14.20 -2.82 24.95
C ALA A 25 -12.68 -3.00 25.04
N ALA A 26 -12.11 -3.62 24.02
CA ALA A 26 -10.72 -3.41 23.67
C ALA A 26 -10.52 -1.92 23.39
N CYS A 27 -9.88 -1.22 24.33
CA CYS A 27 -9.36 0.12 24.11
C CYS A 27 -7.96 0.15 24.71
N GLY A 28 -6.94 0.13 23.85
CA GLY A 28 -5.59 0.54 24.20
C GLY A 28 -5.54 2.06 24.46
N GLY A 29 -6.33 2.54 25.41
CA GLY A 29 -6.36 3.92 25.85
C GLY A 29 -5.44 4.10 27.04
N ASN A 30 -4.26 4.67 26.80
CA ASN A 30 -3.39 5.14 27.88
C ASN A 30 -4.08 6.32 28.59
N ALA A 31 -4.73 6.07 29.73
CA ALA A 31 -5.32 7.11 30.55
C ALA A 31 -4.21 7.84 31.33
N CYS A 32 -3.82 9.02 30.87
CA CYS A 32 -2.97 9.93 31.63
C CYS A 32 -3.81 10.68 32.67
N ILE A 33 -3.72 10.26 33.93
CA ILE A 33 -4.19 11.04 35.08
C ILE A 33 -2.96 11.77 35.65
N GLY A 34 -2.77 13.04 35.29
CA GLY A 34 -1.69 13.86 35.82
C GLY A 34 -1.55 15.21 35.13
N LEU A 35 -1.67 16.29 35.89
CA LEU A 35 -1.46 17.67 35.41
C LEU A 35 0.03 17.90 35.08
N ASN A 36 0.42 17.66 33.82
CA ASN A 36 1.36 18.47 33.01
C ASN A 36 1.79 17.66 31.78
N GLY A 37 1.31 18.07 30.60
CA GLY A 37 1.95 17.76 29.32
C GLY A 37 1.90 16.29 28.88
N CYS A 38 0.78 15.86 28.30
CA CYS A 38 0.78 14.71 27.39
C CYS A 38 1.44 15.13 26.07
N GLY A 39 2.77 15.22 26.05
CA GLY A 39 3.53 15.15 24.81
C GLY A 39 3.46 13.71 24.30
N GLY A 40 2.37 13.35 23.62
CA GLY A 40 2.21 12.04 23.01
C GLY A 40 3.38 11.80 22.06
N ALA A 41 4.28 10.89 22.41
CA ALA A 41 5.26 10.40 21.46
C ALA A 41 4.48 9.85 20.26
N ASN A 42 4.68 10.43 19.07
CA ASN A 42 4.15 9.85 17.84
C ASN A 42 4.85 8.49 17.64
N VAL A 43 4.24 7.42 18.15
CA VAL A 43 4.74 6.06 17.95
C VAL A 43 4.35 5.64 16.54
N THR A 44 5.33 5.50 15.66
CA THR A 44 5.13 4.93 14.32
C THR A 44 4.58 3.50 14.44
N PRO A 45 3.48 3.16 13.74
CA PRO A 45 2.87 1.84 13.85
C PRO A 45 3.79 0.76 13.28
N THR A 46 3.68 -0.46 13.80
CA THR A 46 4.30 -1.64 13.17
C THR A 46 3.47 -2.04 11.96
N ILE A 47 4.09 -2.08 10.78
CA ILE A 47 3.49 -2.57 9.54
C ILE A 47 4.22 -3.82 9.05
N ALA A 48 3.49 -4.71 8.38
CA ALA A 48 4.04 -5.88 7.70
C ALA A 48 3.93 -5.69 6.18
N ILE A 49 5.03 -5.88 5.47
CA ILE A 49 5.10 -5.80 4.01
C ILE A 49 5.72 -7.10 3.51
N SER A 50 5.09 -7.69 2.50
CA SER A 50 5.57 -8.88 1.80
C SER A 50 5.48 -8.69 0.29
N GLY A 51 6.12 -9.56 -0.47
CA GLY A 51 6.04 -9.53 -1.92
C GLY A 51 6.97 -10.50 -2.60
N THR A 52 6.98 -10.43 -3.92
CA THR A 52 7.89 -11.20 -4.77
C THR A 52 8.72 -10.24 -5.62
N ALA A 53 10.05 -10.41 -5.58
CA ALA A 53 10.99 -9.70 -6.43
C ALA A 53 11.39 -10.60 -7.61
N ALA A 54 10.99 -10.23 -8.82
CA ALA A 54 11.22 -11.04 -10.01
C ALA A 54 11.22 -10.22 -11.31
N THR A 55 12.02 -10.68 -12.28
CA THR A 55 12.11 -10.10 -13.63
C THR A 55 11.71 -11.13 -14.70
N GLY A 56 10.75 -12.01 -14.39
CA GLY A 56 10.53 -13.29 -15.09
C GLY A 56 11.47 -14.40 -14.61
N ARG A 57 12.38 -14.07 -13.69
CA ARG A 57 13.17 -14.99 -12.87
C ARG A 57 13.20 -14.45 -11.45
N ALA A 58 13.21 -15.34 -10.46
CA ALA A 58 13.32 -14.96 -9.06
C ALA A 58 14.63 -14.21 -8.81
N LEU A 59 14.54 -13.03 -8.21
CA LEU A 59 15.69 -12.32 -7.69
C LEU A 59 16.02 -12.93 -6.32
N ALA A 60 16.79 -14.01 -6.31
CA ALA A 60 17.15 -14.72 -5.08
C ALA A 60 18.24 -14.00 -4.28
N SER A 61 18.14 -14.01 -2.95
CA SER A 61 19.11 -13.36 -2.05
C SER A 61 19.35 -11.88 -2.37
N ALA A 62 18.34 -11.22 -2.95
CA ALA A 62 18.39 -9.82 -3.31
C ALA A 62 18.11 -8.97 -2.07
N THR A 63 18.78 -7.82 -1.96
CA THR A 63 18.53 -6.88 -0.86
C THR A 63 17.30 -6.08 -1.19
N VAL A 64 16.26 -6.19 -0.36
CA VAL A 64 15.02 -5.42 -0.46
C VAL A 64 15.04 -4.35 0.62
N GLY A 65 15.29 -3.10 0.24
CA GLY A 65 15.21 -1.92 1.09
C GLY A 65 13.84 -1.26 1.01
N LEU A 66 13.39 -0.69 2.13
CA LEU A 66 12.13 0.04 2.23
C LEU A 66 12.41 1.39 2.88
N SER A 67 12.05 2.46 2.19
CA SER A 67 12.15 3.84 2.67
C SER A 67 10.77 4.47 2.69
N CYS A 68 10.21 4.63 3.89
CA CYS A 68 8.87 5.15 4.10
C CYS A 68 8.89 6.65 4.45
N VAL A 69 7.72 7.29 4.47
CA VAL A 69 7.57 8.68 4.96
C VAL A 69 8.19 8.83 6.35
N GLN A 70 7.97 7.83 7.21
CA GLN A 70 8.71 7.66 8.46
C GLN A 70 9.10 6.19 8.62
N GLY A 71 10.35 5.95 9.01
CA GLY A 71 10.89 4.61 9.19
C GLY A 71 11.48 4.02 7.90
N SER A 72 12.42 3.12 8.09
CA SER A 72 13.08 2.38 7.01
C SER A 72 13.41 0.97 7.50
N GLY A 73 13.49 0.03 6.57
CA GLY A 73 13.84 -1.34 6.86
C GLY A 73 14.53 -2.00 5.67
N SER A 74 15.13 -3.15 5.91
CA SER A 74 15.71 -3.97 4.83
C SER A 74 15.59 -5.45 5.16
N THR A 75 15.37 -6.27 4.15
CA THR A 75 15.34 -7.73 4.25
C THR A 75 16.00 -8.35 3.01
N LEU A 76 16.12 -9.68 3.00
CA LEU A 76 16.56 -10.43 1.83
C LEU A 76 15.37 -11.21 1.26
N SER A 77 15.33 -11.32 -0.06
CA SER A 77 14.46 -12.29 -0.72
C SER A 77 15.01 -13.72 -0.60
N ASP A 78 14.12 -14.70 -0.54
CA ASP A 78 14.46 -16.12 -0.54
C ASP A 78 14.81 -16.65 -1.94
N GLY A 79 15.03 -17.97 -2.07
CA GLY A 79 15.35 -18.59 -3.35
C GLY A 79 14.26 -18.48 -4.42
N GLY A 80 13.01 -18.24 -4.03
CA GLY A 80 11.87 -17.98 -4.91
C GLY A 80 11.62 -16.49 -5.18
N GLY A 81 12.46 -15.60 -4.63
CA GLY A 81 12.30 -14.15 -4.76
C GLY A 81 11.30 -13.57 -3.76
N HIS A 82 10.72 -14.37 -2.87
CA HIS A 82 9.76 -13.90 -1.88
C HIS A 82 10.48 -13.17 -0.74
N TYR A 83 9.88 -12.09 -0.25
CA TYR A 83 10.37 -11.38 0.92
C TYR A 83 9.23 -11.03 1.87
N THR A 84 9.58 -10.86 3.14
CA THR A 84 8.68 -10.37 4.17
C THR A 84 9.48 -9.57 5.19
N ILE A 85 8.89 -8.50 5.70
CA ILE A 85 9.45 -7.66 6.74
C ILE A 85 8.34 -7.05 7.59
N ALA A 86 8.56 -6.98 8.90
CA ALA A 86 7.73 -6.22 9.82
C ALA A 86 8.61 -5.22 10.57
N PHE A 87 8.23 -3.94 10.54
CA PHE A 87 9.01 -2.86 11.15
C PHE A 87 8.10 -1.65 11.43
N ASN A 88 8.58 -0.74 12.27
CA ASN A 88 7.83 0.47 12.61
C ASN A 88 8.01 1.52 11.51
N ALA A 89 6.92 1.83 10.81
CA ALA A 89 6.94 2.77 9.70
C ALA A 89 5.56 3.36 9.38
N THR A 90 5.56 4.50 8.71
CA THR A 90 4.38 5.19 8.21
C THR A 90 4.41 5.17 6.68
N PRO A 91 3.52 4.42 6.01
CA PRO A 91 3.39 4.42 4.55
C PRO A 91 3.02 5.82 3.99
N PRO A 92 3.23 6.08 2.69
CA PRO A 92 3.78 5.18 1.68
C PRO A 92 5.28 4.89 1.86
N CYS A 93 5.76 3.84 1.22
CA CYS A 93 7.16 3.42 1.17
C CYS A 93 7.59 3.21 -0.28
N ILE A 94 8.77 3.72 -0.62
CA ILE A 94 9.49 3.28 -1.81
C ILE A 94 10.26 2.01 -1.44
N LEU A 95 10.03 0.96 -2.23
CA LEU A 95 10.76 -0.29 -2.13
C LEU A 95 11.86 -0.27 -3.18
N THR A 96 13.01 -0.82 -2.84
CA THR A 96 14.16 -0.95 -3.73
C THR A 96 14.71 -2.35 -3.59
N VAL A 97 14.77 -3.11 -4.67
CA VAL A 97 15.49 -4.39 -4.70
C VAL A 97 16.75 -4.25 -5.52
N THR A 98 17.86 -4.75 -5.00
CA THR A 98 19.14 -4.78 -5.71
C THR A 98 19.68 -6.20 -5.79
N SER A 99 20.04 -6.66 -6.99
CA SER A 99 20.63 -7.97 -7.24
C SER A 99 21.56 -7.94 -8.45
N GLY A 100 22.81 -8.40 -8.30
CA GLY A 100 23.71 -8.62 -9.45
C GLY A 100 23.96 -7.41 -10.36
N GLY A 101 23.76 -6.18 -9.87
CA GLY A 101 23.90 -4.94 -10.64
C GLY A 101 22.59 -4.36 -11.18
N THR A 102 21.46 -5.06 -11.03
CA THR A 102 20.13 -4.52 -11.34
C THR A 102 19.49 -3.93 -10.09
N SER A 103 18.71 -2.87 -10.28
CA SER A 103 17.92 -2.25 -9.21
C SER A 103 16.53 -1.97 -9.74
N LEU A 104 15.52 -2.51 -9.06
CA LEU A 104 14.11 -2.22 -9.34
C LEU A 104 13.48 -1.53 -8.13
N HIS A 105 12.45 -0.76 -8.42
CA HIS A 105 11.72 0.07 -7.50
C HIS A 105 10.23 -0.28 -7.57
N SER A 106 9.58 -0.08 -6.44
CA SER A 106 8.14 -0.27 -6.31
C SER A 106 7.61 0.63 -5.20
N LEU A 107 6.32 0.53 -4.95
CA LEU A 107 5.59 1.35 -4.00
C LEU A 107 4.77 0.47 -3.06
N ALA A 108 4.82 0.73 -1.77
CA ALA A 108 3.83 0.26 -0.81
C ALA A 108 3.08 1.43 -0.20
N PHE A 109 1.80 1.60 -0.54
CA PHE A 109 0.96 2.66 0.03
C PHE A 109 0.32 2.28 1.37
N ALA A 110 0.47 1.02 1.80
CA ALA A 110 -0.02 0.48 3.07
C ALA A 110 0.81 -0.75 3.48
N GLY A 111 0.46 -1.41 4.59
CA GLY A 111 0.91 -2.79 4.85
C GLY A 111 0.20 -3.79 3.93
N GLY A 112 0.85 -4.91 3.62
CA GLY A 112 0.31 -5.94 2.74
C GLY A 112 1.31 -6.44 1.70
N THR A 113 0.79 -6.96 0.58
CA THR A 113 1.61 -7.46 -0.52
C THR A 113 1.89 -6.38 -1.54
N PHE A 114 3.18 -6.16 -1.83
CA PHE A 114 3.67 -5.26 -2.87
C PHE A 114 4.82 -5.95 -3.58
N ASN A 115 4.77 -6.13 -4.89
CA ASN A 115 5.80 -6.84 -5.65
C ASN A 115 6.88 -5.88 -6.16
N LEU A 116 8.03 -6.43 -6.56
CA LEU A 116 9.13 -5.72 -7.19
C LEU A 116 9.40 -6.36 -8.55
N THR A 117 8.86 -5.78 -9.61
CA THR A 117 8.96 -6.29 -10.98
C THR A 117 9.21 -5.16 -11.98
N PRO A 118 9.58 -5.46 -13.23
CA PRO A 118 9.69 -4.43 -14.27
C PRO A 118 8.39 -3.65 -14.51
N GLU A 119 7.22 -4.24 -14.25
CA GLU A 119 5.94 -3.54 -14.35
C GLU A 119 5.77 -2.49 -13.23
N THR A 120 6.27 -2.75 -12.02
CA THR A 120 6.23 -1.78 -10.91
C THR A 120 7.19 -0.62 -11.13
N GLU A 121 8.34 -0.86 -11.76
CA GLU A 121 9.25 0.19 -12.22
C GLU A 121 8.54 1.10 -13.24
N LEU A 122 7.91 0.51 -14.26
CA LEU A 122 7.17 1.26 -15.29
C LEU A 122 6.01 2.06 -14.70
N MET A 123 5.35 1.55 -13.67
CA MET A 123 4.33 2.29 -12.92
C MET A 123 4.92 3.54 -12.24
N LEU A 124 6.09 3.43 -11.60
CA LEU A 124 6.77 4.58 -11.01
C LEU A 124 7.25 5.58 -12.06
N VAL A 125 7.75 5.12 -13.21
CA VAL A 125 8.07 5.98 -14.37
C VAL A 125 6.85 6.78 -14.82
N TYR A 126 5.69 6.11 -14.93
CA TYR A 126 4.44 6.75 -15.32
C TYR A 126 4.03 7.82 -14.30
N ILE A 127 3.95 7.49 -13.00
CA ILE A 127 3.55 8.42 -11.94
C ILE A 127 4.52 9.59 -11.84
N ALA A 128 5.83 9.35 -11.89
CA ALA A 128 6.85 10.39 -11.91
C ALA A 128 6.62 11.37 -13.07
N SER A 129 6.28 10.84 -14.24
CA SER A 129 6.02 11.65 -15.43
C SER A 129 4.72 12.44 -15.32
N GLN A 130 3.68 11.90 -14.66
CA GLN A 130 2.45 12.66 -14.33
C GLN A 130 2.73 13.82 -13.38
N LEU A 131 3.74 13.68 -12.52
CA LEU A 131 4.21 14.72 -11.60
C LEU A 131 5.21 15.69 -12.24
N GLY A 132 5.47 15.56 -13.54
CA GLY A 132 6.41 16.42 -14.27
C GLY A 132 7.88 16.18 -13.91
N THR A 133 8.21 15.00 -13.39
CA THR A 133 9.57 14.60 -13.00
C THR A 133 9.97 13.27 -13.66
N ASN A 134 11.07 12.68 -13.21
CA ASN A 134 11.49 11.32 -13.55
C ASN A 134 11.60 10.46 -12.29
N GLU A 135 11.69 9.14 -12.48
CA GLU A 135 11.72 8.17 -11.38
C GLU A 135 12.85 8.43 -10.37
N SER A 136 14.07 8.67 -10.83
CA SER A 136 15.21 8.94 -9.93
C SER A 136 14.96 10.17 -9.06
N ALA A 137 14.41 11.25 -9.64
CA ALA A 137 14.06 12.46 -8.92
C ALA A 137 12.83 12.28 -8.02
N LEU A 138 11.86 11.44 -8.40
CA LEU A 138 10.74 11.05 -7.56
C LEU A 138 11.25 10.33 -6.30
N ILE A 139 12.09 9.32 -6.45
CA ILE A 139 12.67 8.54 -5.35
C ILE A 139 13.54 9.42 -4.45
N ALA A 140 14.44 10.21 -5.03
CA ALA A 140 15.33 11.09 -4.25
C ALA A 140 14.54 12.20 -3.53
N GLY A 141 13.48 12.72 -4.14
CA GLY A 141 12.64 13.78 -3.56
C GLY A 141 11.56 13.29 -2.60
N PHE A 142 11.22 11.99 -2.63
CA PHE A 142 10.13 11.40 -1.86
C PHE A 142 10.17 11.72 -0.36
N PRO A 143 11.32 11.66 0.34
CA PRO A 143 11.37 11.93 1.78
C PRO A 143 10.98 13.37 2.16
N THR A 144 11.13 14.33 1.23
CA THR A 144 10.96 15.76 1.51
C THR A 144 9.83 16.44 0.73
N ASN A 145 9.25 15.77 -0.26
CA ASN A 145 8.23 16.35 -1.13
C ASN A 145 6.82 15.84 -0.76
N ALA A 146 6.03 16.70 -0.11
CA ALA A 146 4.67 16.38 0.34
C ALA A 146 3.72 16.00 -0.81
N GLN A 147 3.89 16.56 -2.02
CA GLN A 147 3.08 16.20 -3.18
C GLN A 147 3.37 14.76 -3.62
N PHE A 148 4.64 14.36 -3.63
CA PHE A 148 5.03 12.98 -3.96
C PHE A 148 4.45 12.00 -2.93
N GLN A 149 4.56 12.34 -1.64
CA GLN A 149 3.99 11.53 -0.57
C GLN A 149 2.47 11.41 -0.69
N GLN A 150 1.77 12.50 -0.98
CA GLN A 150 0.31 12.51 -1.11
C GLN A 150 -0.18 11.66 -2.29
N VAL A 151 0.45 11.79 -3.47
CA VAL A 151 0.06 11.01 -4.66
C VAL A 151 0.37 9.53 -4.45
N LEU A 152 1.56 9.20 -3.94
CA LEU A 152 1.94 7.80 -3.70
C LEU A 152 1.18 7.16 -2.52
N ALA A 153 0.56 7.96 -1.65
CA ALA A 153 -0.32 7.48 -0.59
C ALA A 153 -1.74 7.17 -1.09
N ASN A 154 -2.14 7.68 -2.26
CA ASN A 154 -3.51 7.56 -2.76
C ASN A 154 -3.71 6.26 -3.57
N PRO A 155 -4.47 5.28 -3.04
CA PRO A 155 -4.66 4.00 -3.74
C PRO A 155 -5.38 4.15 -5.08
N ALA A 156 -6.23 5.18 -5.23
CA ALA A 156 -6.95 5.42 -6.48
C ALA A 156 -5.99 5.89 -7.59
N ASP A 157 -5.04 6.77 -7.26
CA ASP A 157 -4.03 7.24 -8.23
C ASP A 157 -3.10 6.08 -8.63
N VAL A 158 -2.70 5.24 -7.67
CA VAL A 158 -1.88 4.06 -7.92
C VAL A 158 -2.62 3.03 -8.78
N GLN A 159 -3.88 2.73 -8.47
CA GLN A 159 -4.69 1.79 -9.26
C GLN A 159 -4.95 2.31 -10.68
N ALA A 160 -5.20 3.62 -10.83
CA ALA A 160 -5.33 4.25 -12.13
C ALA A 160 -4.03 4.13 -12.93
N ALA A 161 -2.88 4.39 -12.31
CA ALA A 161 -1.57 4.20 -12.93
C ALA A 161 -1.34 2.76 -13.39
N GLN A 162 -1.64 1.76 -12.55
CA GLN A 162 -1.55 0.34 -12.95
C GLN A 162 -2.40 0.03 -14.19
N SER A 163 -3.64 0.54 -14.22
CA SER A 163 -4.57 0.31 -15.34
C SER A 163 -4.05 0.92 -16.65
N VAL A 164 -3.47 2.11 -16.58
CA VAL A 164 -2.88 2.81 -17.75
C VAL A 164 -1.61 2.11 -18.21
N VAL A 165 -0.75 1.67 -17.28
CA VAL A 165 0.46 0.89 -17.59
C VAL A 165 0.07 -0.38 -18.36
N VAL A 166 -0.85 -1.17 -17.82
CA VAL A 166 -1.35 -2.40 -18.45
C VAL A 166 -1.89 -2.11 -19.84
N THR A 167 -2.75 -1.10 -19.99
CA THR A 167 -3.35 -0.75 -21.28
C THR A 167 -2.30 -0.36 -22.32
N ASN A 168 -1.33 0.49 -21.95
CA ASN A 168 -0.27 0.90 -22.87
C ASN A 168 0.62 -0.27 -23.28
N LEU A 169 0.97 -1.14 -22.34
CA LEU A 169 1.79 -2.32 -22.62
C LEU A 169 1.06 -3.30 -23.55
N GLN A 170 -0.21 -3.61 -23.27
CA GLN A 170 -1.01 -4.51 -24.10
C GLN A 170 -1.17 -3.97 -25.53
N GLN A 171 -1.45 -2.68 -25.68
CA GLN A 171 -1.64 -2.06 -27.00
C GLN A 171 -0.34 -1.95 -27.80
N HIS A 172 0.75 -1.52 -27.16
CA HIS A 172 2.01 -1.28 -27.85
C HIS A 172 2.74 -2.59 -28.22
N TYR A 173 2.74 -3.56 -27.31
CA TYR A 173 3.47 -4.82 -27.48
C TYR A 173 2.58 -5.97 -27.97
N ALA A 174 1.29 -5.72 -28.22
CA ALA A 174 0.32 -6.72 -28.66
C ALA A 174 0.26 -7.97 -27.74
N VAL A 175 0.38 -7.75 -26.43
CA VAL A 175 0.29 -8.80 -25.39
C VAL A 175 -1.04 -8.74 -24.64
N THR A 176 -1.41 -9.85 -24.00
CA THR A 176 -2.54 -9.90 -23.07
C THR A 176 -2.03 -10.20 -21.68
N LEU A 177 -2.14 -9.23 -20.77
CA LEU A 177 -1.76 -9.40 -19.37
C LEU A 177 -2.95 -9.96 -18.59
N THR A 178 -2.68 -10.98 -17.78
CA THR A 178 -3.67 -11.75 -17.03
C THR A 178 -3.83 -11.27 -15.59
N ALA A 179 -2.85 -10.55 -15.06
CA ALA A 179 -2.83 -10.02 -13.69
C ALA A 179 -2.67 -8.49 -13.69
N PRO A 180 -3.73 -7.71 -14.03
CA PRO A 180 -3.65 -6.26 -14.15
C PRO A 180 -3.30 -5.54 -12.82
N ALA A 181 -3.57 -6.19 -11.68
CA ALA A 181 -3.18 -5.72 -10.36
C ALA A 181 -1.76 -6.21 -9.97
N PHE A 182 -0.80 -6.13 -10.88
CA PHE A 182 0.58 -6.65 -10.72
C PHE A 182 1.31 -6.14 -9.48
N LEU A 183 1.00 -4.93 -9.00
CA LEU A 183 1.61 -4.36 -7.79
C LEU A 183 1.30 -5.19 -6.54
N THR A 184 0.06 -5.64 -6.36
CA THR A 184 -0.42 -6.20 -5.09
C THR A 184 -0.84 -7.66 -5.19
N THR A 185 -0.95 -8.19 -6.41
CA THR A 185 -1.31 -9.60 -6.65
C THR A 185 -0.17 -10.50 -6.22
N SER A 186 -0.39 -11.31 -5.19
CA SER A 186 0.60 -12.29 -4.74
C SER A 186 0.86 -13.31 -5.85
N PHE A 187 2.12 -13.60 -6.14
CA PHE A 187 2.49 -14.60 -7.14
C PHE A 187 3.79 -15.29 -6.77
N THR A 188 3.99 -16.49 -7.32
CA THR A 188 5.22 -17.27 -7.22
C THR A 188 5.82 -17.41 -8.61
N VAL A 189 7.14 -17.26 -8.71
CA VAL A 189 7.87 -17.40 -9.98
C VAL A 189 7.66 -18.81 -10.56
N GLY A 190 7.45 -18.88 -11.87
CA GLY A 190 7.14 -20.10 -12.61
C GLY A 190 5.66 -20.48 -12.63
N GLN A 191 4.76 -19.66 -12.08
CA GLN A 191 3.31 -19.89 -12.09
C GLN A 191 2.57 -18.95 -13.07
N ALA A 192 1.35 -19.32 -13.42
CA ALA A 192 0.44 -18.46 -14.17
C ALA A 192 0.11 -17.16 -13.39
N GLY A 193 -0.22 -16.10 -14.13
CA GLY A 193 -0.48 -14.76 -13.57
C GLY A 193 0.70 -13.82 -13.84
N VAL A 194 1.08 -13.03 -12.84
CA VAL A 194 2.11 -11.97 -12.97
C VAL A 194 3.41 -12.49 -13.60
N ASP A 195 3.91 -13.67 -13.22
CA ASP A 195 5.17 -14.18 -13.80
C ASP A 195 5.05 -14.56 -15.28
N SER A 196 3.89 -15.09 -15.70
CA SER A 196 3.61 -15.35 -17.12
C SER A 196 3.48 -14.06 -17.93
N ASP A 197 2.90 -13.02 -17.31
CA ASP A 197 2.80 -11.68 -17.90
C ASP A 197 4.21 -11.08 -18.09
N LEU A 198 5.10 -11.19 -17.10
CA LEU A 198 6.52 -10.81 -17.23
C LEU A 198 7.22 -11.58 -18.35
N GLY A 199 6.96 -12.88 -18.47
CA GLY A 199 7.48 -13.69 -19.57
C GLY A 199 7.00 -13.22 -20.94
N ALA A 200 5.71 -12.87 -21.07
CA ALA A 200 5.14 -12.34 -22.30
C ALA A 200 5.71 -10.96 -22.66
N LEU A 201 5.87 -10.07 -21.67
CA LEU A 201 6.48 -8.76 -21.84
C LEU A 201 7.95 -8.85 -22.27
N ALA A 202 8.73 -9.75 -21.65
CA ALA A 202 10.10 -10.01 -22.05
C ALA A 202 10.18 -10.56 -23.48
N ALA A 203 9.32 -11.52 -23.84
CA ALA A 203 9.26 -12.08 -25.19
C ALA A 203 8.87 -11.03 -26.25
N ALA A 204 8.06 -10.03 -25.87
CA ALA A 204 7.65 -8.94 -26.74
C ALA A 204 8.66 -7.77 -26.78
N GLY A 205 9.74 -7.82 -25.98
CA GLY A 205 10.79 -6.80 -25.94
C GLY A 205 10.48 -5.60 -25.04
N ALA A 206 9.48 -5.68 -24.16
CA ALA A 206 9.20 -4.64 -23.16
C ALA A 206 10.15 -4.70 -21.94
N ILE A 207 10.83 -5.84 -21.75
CA ILE A 207 11.83 -6.08 -20.71
C ILE A 207 13.12 -6.50 -21.42
N ASP A 208 14.23 -5.88 -21.05
CA ASP A 208 15.55 -6.13 -21.62
C ASP A 208 16.18 -7.44 -21.11
N ALA A 209 17.34 -7.79 -21.64
CA ALA A 209 18.07 -9.01 -21.26
C ALA A 209 18.56 -9.01 -19.81
N ASN A 210 18.65 -7.85 -19.15
CA ASN A 210 19.02 -7.72 -17.75
C ASN A 210 17.80 -7.84 -16.82
N GLY A 211 16.59 -7.97 -17.37
CA GLY A 211 15.37 -7.99 -16.58
C GLY A 211 14.90 -6.60 -16.16
N MET A 212 15.38 -5.53 -16.80
CA MET A 212 14.93 -4.15 -16.61
C MET A 212 13.93 -3.76 -17.69
N PRO A 213 13.03 -2.78 -17.48
CA PRO A 213 12.20 -2.29 -18.57
C PRO A 213 13.03 -1.78 -19.74
N ASP A 214 12.65 -2.16 -20.97
CA ASP A 214 13.31 -1.66 -22.18
C ASP A 214 13.09 -0.14 -22.33
N GLN A 215 14.06 0.55 -22.95
CA GLN A 215 14.01 2.00 -23.13
C GLN A 215 12.77 2.46 -23.91
N ALA A 216 12.25 1.66 -24.84
CA ALA A 216 11.00 1.94 -25.54
C ALA A 216 9.80 1.89 -24.59
N ALA A 217 9.74 0.93 -23.67
CA ALA A 217 8.69 0.84 -22.64
C ALA A 217 8.74 2.04 -21.68
N VAL A 218 9.94 2.42 -21.23
CA VAL A 218 10.15 3.61 -20.38
C VAL A 218 9.70 4.88 -21.12
N SER A 219 10.06 5.02 -22.40
CA SER A 219 9.69 6.18 -23.21
C SER A 219 8.18 6.26 -23.47
N LEU A 220 7.53 5.12 -23.73
CA LEU A 220 6.08 5.01 -23.87
C LEU A 220 5.37 5.46 -22.60
N LEU A 221 5.75 4.91 -21.44
CA LEU A 221 5.09 5.17 -20.16
C LEU A 221 5.34 6.59 -19.65
N SER A 222 6.54 7.13 -19.89
CA SER A 222 6.81 8.53 -19.58
C SER A 222 6.05 9.52 -20.47
N ALA A 223 5.86 9.20 -21.76
CA ALA A 223 4.99 9.99 -22.63
C ALA A 223 3.52 9.91 -22.20
N ALA A 224 3.03 8.71 -21.87
CA ALA A 224 1.67 8.50 -21.36
C ALA A 224 1.43 9.25 -20.05
N GLY A 225 2.39 9.25 -19.12
CA GLY A 225 2.28 9.99 -17.86
C GLY A 225 2.22 11.50 -18.06
N ARG A 226 3.07 12.06 -18.94
CA ARG A 226 3.03 13.49 -19.29
C ARG A 226 1.72 13.92 -19.95
N ALA A 227 1.04 13.01 -20.64
CA ALA A 227 -0.28 13.27 -21.22
C ALA A 227 -1.41 13.30 -20.17
N HIS A 228 -1.17 12.79 -18.95
CA HIS A 228 -2.15 12.69 -17.87
C HIS A 228 -1.62 13.29 -16.55
N PRO A 229 -1.30 14.59 -16.50
CA PRO A 229 -0.68 15.20 -15.34
C PRO A 229 -1.59 15.16 -14.10
N LEU A 230 -1.00 14.87 -12.94
CA LEU A 230 -1.69 14.94 -11.64
C LEU A 230 -1.57 16.37 -11.12
N THR A 231 -2.61 17.17 -11.30
CA THR A 231 -2.67 18.52 -10.71
C THR A 231 -2.98 18.42 -9.22
N ALA A 232 -2.38 19.29 -8.41
CA ALA A 232 -2.42 19.27 -6.94
C ALA A 232 -3.82 19.55 -6.30
N THR A 233 -4.92 19.34 -7.02
CA THR A 233 -6.27 19.71 -6.59
C THR A 233 -7.28 18.58 -6.86
N SER A 234 -7.09 17.43 -6.23
CA SER A 234 -8.18 16.48 -5.96
C SER A 234 -8.50 16.47 -4.47
N VAL A 235 -8.81 17.65 -3.91
CA VAL A 235 -9.56 17.73 -2.65
C VAL A 235 -10.96 17.19 -2.95
N PRO A 236 -11.48 16.18 -2.23
CA PRO A 236 -12.90 15.84 -2.33
C PRO A 236 -13.68 17.07 -1.88
N LEU A 237 -14.57 17.60 -2.72
CA LEU A 237 -15.50 18.65 -2.32
C LEU A 237 -16.33 18.14 -1.12
N SER A 238 -15.87 18.47 0.08
CA SER A 238 -16.57 18.32 1.34
C SER A 238 -16.79 19.72 1.88
N GLY A 239 -18.03 20.21 1.80
CA GLY A 239 -18.43 21.48 2.38
C GLY A 239 -19.65 22.07 1.66
N THR A 240 -20.87 21.61 1.96
CA THR A 240 -21.79 22.19 2.96
C THR A 240 -22.34 23.58 2.65
N GLY A 241 -23.66 23.61 2.38
CA GLY A 241 -24.56 24.59 3.01
C GLY A 241 -24.64 25.98 2.39
N SER A 242 -25.47 26.13 1.36
CA SER A 242 -26.11 27.42 1.06
C SER A 242 -27.53 27.41 1.61
N THR A 243 -27.70 27.95 2.82
CA THR A 243 -28.98 28.29 3.41
C THR A 243 -29.62 29.41 2.58
N GLY A 244 -30.72 29.10 1.89
CA GLY A 244 -31.55 30.10 1.24
C GLY A 244 -32.22 30.99 2.29
N SER A 245 -31.85 32.27 2.34
CA SER A 245 -32.56 33.29 3.12
C SER A 245 -33.26 34.23 2.15
N ASN A 246 -34.58 34.33 2.33
CA ASN A 246 -35.49 35.20 1.60
C ASN A 246 -35.25 36.71 1.84
N SER A 247 -35.82 37.49 0.91
CA SER A 247 -36.35 38.86 1.02
C SER A 247 -35.48 40.00 0.46
N ALA A 248 -35.92 40.63 -0.63
CA ALA A 248 -36.72 41.88 -0.56
C ALA A 248 -36.93 42.52 -1.95
N MET A 249 -38.20 42.81 -2.26
CA MET A 249 -38.78 44.00 -2.92
C MET A 249 -37.91 44.81 -3.92
N MET A 250 -38.37 44.87 -5.17
CA MET A 250 -38.91 46.08 -5.84
C MET A 250 -39.69 45.67 -7.09
#